data_AF-A0A6G6J8J0-F1
#
_entry.id   AF-A0A6G6J8J0-F1
#
_cell.length_a   1.000
_cell.length_b   1.000
_cell.length_c   1.000
_cell.angle_alpha   90.00
_cell.angle_beta   90.00
_cell.angle_gamma   90.00
#
_symmetry.space_group_name_H-M   'P 1'
#
loop_
_entity.id
_entity.type
_entity.pdbx_description
1 polymer ?
#
loop_
_entity_poly.entity_id
_entity_poly.type
_entity_poly.pdbx_seq_one_letter_code
_entity_poly.pdbx_strand_id
1 'polypeptide(L)'
;MHQINRKALTNPECLQAARRLLASKGVCDDATPASVRAVVDAVQAGWFIIPAGRTGSYTKRQFDSFDRCFAVAPWIRQIQVEAKAFDQVLKNRLGNRYSLTFPGGMKLTAPALKADALPYRVARLPLTFQAGKFKPDLLVSCLEDTQQTCRRIRSEIAALDPDWVLSPSASVADLYAHLGQHGHESLLLTVLLSTRPGYLPLEDQRWLKQVQSGLMPPAEYERRAAERDLAQAQASRDAWQSRFARIQTLASVLDGLPSYHQATITRRVRQADRSATPKRKGAKLVIDLGDWHEIGDRHALRDGFELANFVLALDMELGKAEPTWPSYHDAENAAFEKILLLRTEMAQQAPARGRGDAFDDFTDGYEGSNGHAA
;
A
#
# COMPACT_ATOMS: atom_id res chain seq x y z
N MET A 1 4.21 -4.08 -36.89
CA MET A 1 2.90 -3.66 -36.34
C MET A 1 1.91 -3.60 -37.48
N HIS A 2 0.70 -4.15 -37.35
CA HIS A 2 -0.27 -4.19 -38.44
C HIS A 2 -0.69 -2.77 -38.87
N GLN A 3 -0.65 -2.46 -40.17
CA GLN A 3 -0.98 -1.12 -40.68
C GLN A 3 -2.46 -1.06 -41.08
N ILE A 4 -3.22 -0.15 -40.47
CA ILE A 4 -4.62 0.08 -40.83
C ILE A 4 -4.65 0.91 -42.12
N ASN A 5 -5.23 0.36 -43.19
CA ASN A 5 -5.44 1.10 -44.43
C ASN A 5 -6.71 1.96 -44.33
N ARG A 6 -6.62 3.10 -43.62
CA ARG A 6 -7.75 4.02 -43.39
C ARG A 6 -8.45 4.39 -44.70
N LYS A 7 -7.69 4.78 -45.73
CA LYS A 7 -8.23 5.19 -47.04
C LYS A 7 -9.12 4.10 -47.64
N ALA A 8 -8.73 2.83 -47.54
CA ALA A 8 -9.54 1.71 -48.03
C ALA A 8 -10.80 1.47 -47.16
N LEU A 9 -10.64 1.48 -45.84
CA LEU A 9 -11.71 1.17 -44.88
C LEU A 9 -12.78 2.27 -44.75
N THR A 10 -12.49 3.49 -45.20
CA THR A 10 -13.45 4.61 -45.20
C THR A 10 -14.01 4.95 -46.58
N ASN A 11 -13.46 4.38 -47.67
CA ASN A 11 -13.91 4.67 -49.02
C ASN A 11 -15.20 3.87 -49.37
N PRO A 12 -16.32 4.54 -49.68
CA PRO A 12 -17.59 3.87 -50.00
C PRO A 12 -17.52 2.87 -51.16
N GLU A 13 -16.76 3.17 -52.21
CA GLU A 13 -16.59 2.30 -53.39
C GLU A 13 -15.83 1.04 -53.04
N CYS A 14 -14.75 1.17 -52.26
CA CYS A 14 -13.97 0.03 -51.77
C CYS A 14 -14.81 -0.89 -50.87
N LEU A 15 -15.61 -0.30 -49.98
CA LEU A 15 -16.54 -1.02 -49.10
C LEU A 15 -17.65 -1.75 -49.89
N GLN A 16 -18.17 -1.12 -50.94
CA GLN A 16 -19.18 -1.74 -51.80
C GLN A 16 -18.60 -2.89 -52.63
N ALA A 17 -17.41 -2.71 -53.21
CA ALA A 17 -16.70 -3.74 -53.95
C ALA A 17 -16.37 -4.95 -53.06
N ALA A 18 -15.83 -4.70 -51.86
CA ALA A 18 -15.54 -5.75 -50.88
C ALA A 18 -16.81 -6.50 -50.45
N ARG A 19 -17.94 -5.80 -50.26
CA ARG A 19 -19.24 -6.44 -49.97
C ARG A 19 -19.69 -7.39 -51.07
N ARG A 20 -19.57 -6.98 -52.34
CA ARG A 20 -19.95 -7.83 -53.49
C ARG A 20 -19.09 -9.09 -53.53
N LEU A 21 -17.78 -8.93 -53.36
CA LEU A 21 -16.81 -10.03 -53.37
C LEU A 21 -17.04 -11.03 -52.23
N LEU A 22 -17.31 -10.54 -51.02
CA LEU A 22 -17.65 -11.39 -49.86
C LEU A 22 -18.99 -12.12 -50.06
N ALA A 23 -19.99 -11.47 -50.67
CA ALA A 23 -21.30 -12.07 -50.94
C ALA A 23 -21.23 -13.19 -51.99
N SER A 24 -20.36 -13.07 -52.98
CA SER A 24 -20.15 -14.08 -54.02
C SER A 24 -19.24 -15.24 -53.59
N LYS A 25 -18.80 -15.29 -52.31
CA LYS A 25 -17.74 -16.20 -51.83
C LYS A 25 -16.47 -16.14 -52.70
N GLY A 26 -16.21 -14.99 -53.32
CA GLY A 26 -15.05 -14.81 -54.20
C GLY A 26 -13.76 -14.84 -53.37
N VAL A 27 -12.72 -15.48 -53.90
CA VAL A 27 -11.36 -15.40 -53.36
C VAL A 27 -10.72 -14.14 -53.93
N CYS A 28 -9.99 -13.37 -53.10
CA CYS A 28 -9.17 -12.28 -53.61
C CYS A 28 -8.05 -12.86 -54.48
N ASP A 29 -8.06 -12.56 -55.76
CA ASP A 29 -7.01 -12.89 -56.72
C ASP A 29 -6.02 -11.73 -56.90
N ASP A 30 -4.97 -11.94 -57.70
CA ASP A 30 -3.96 -10.91 -58.00
C ASP A 30 -4.53 -9.70 -58.75
N ALA A 31 -5.68 -9.84 -59.42
CA ALA A 31 -6.40 -8.77 -60.11
C ALA A 31 -7.24 -7.89 -59.16
N THR A 32 -7.54 -8.36 -57.95
CA THR A 32 -8.32 -7.59 -56.95
C THR A 32 -7.51 -6.38 -56.48
N PRO A 33 -8.06 -5.15 -56.55
CA PRO A 33 -7.37 -3.95 -56.08
C PRO A 33 -6.92 -4.07 -54.62
N ALA A 34 -5.69 -3.64 -54.33
CA ALA A 34 -5.09 -3.75 -52.99
C ALA A 34 -5.94 -3.09 -51.88
N SER A 35 -6.67 -2.01 -52.20
CA SER A 35 -7.61 -1.37 -51.28
C SER A 35 -8.81 -2.26 -50.95
N VAL A 36 -9.39 -2.95 -51.94
CA VAL A 36 -10.51 -3.87 -51.74
C VAL A 36 -10.03 -5.10 -50.96
N ARG A 37 -8.86 -5.64 -51.30
CA ARG A 37 -8.23 -6.76 -50.57
C ARG A 37 -8.03 -6.41 -49.10
N ALA A 38 -7.51 -5.22 -48.78
CA ALA A 38 -7.33 -4.77 -47.40
C ALA A 38 -8.64 -4.71 -46.60
N VAL A 39 -9.77 -4.34 -47.24
CA VAL A 39 -11.09 -4.38 -46.58
C VAL A 39 -11.55 -5.81 -46.35
N VAL A 40 -11.40 -6.69 -47.35
CA VAL A 40 -11.78 -8.11 -47.26
C VAL A 40 -10.99 -8.81 -46.16
N ASP A 41 -9.67 -8.62 -46.12
CA ASP A 41 -8.78 -9.19 -45.11
C ASP A 41 -9.18 -8.74 -43.70
N ALA A 42 -9.51 -7.45 -43.53
CA ALA A 42 -9.94 -6.89 -42.25
C ALA A 42 -11.27 -7.50 -41.76
N VAL A 43 -12.21 -7.72 -42.69
CA VAL A 43 -13.51 -8.34 -42.38
C VAL A 43 -13.37 -9.82 -42.08
N GLN A 44 -12.58 -10.55 -42.86
CA GLN A 44 -12.32 -11.97 -42.64
C GLN A 44 -11.58 -12.23 -41.34
N ALA A 45 -10.64 -11.35 -40.98
CA ALA A 45 -9.97 -11.37 -39.67
C ALA A 45 -10.88 -10.91 -38.52
N GLY A 46 -12.10 -10.44 -38.81
CA GLY A 46 -13.15 -10.15 -37.83
C GLY A 46 -13.03 -8.81 -37.09
N TRP A 47 -11.96 -8.04 -37.32
CA TRP A 47 -11.72 -6.78 -36.62
C TRP A 47 -12.32 -5.56 -37.31
N PHE A 48 -12.96 -5.75 -38.47
CA PHE A 48 -13.73 -4.72 -39.17
C PHE A 48 -15.06 -5.27 -39.68
N ILE A 49 -16.07 -4.40 -39.80
CA ILE A 49 -17.40 -4.74 -40.34
C ILE A 49 -17.75 -3.71 -41.41
N ILE A 50 -18.33 -4.16 -42.54
CA ILE A 50 -18.81 -3.23 -43.57
C ILE A 50 -20.17 -2.64 -43.15
N PRO A 51 -20.37 -1.30 -43.12
CA PRO A 51 -21.59 -0.66 -42.61
C PRO A 51 -22.84 -1.02 -43.41
N ALA A 52 -23.85 -1.62 -42.78
CA ALA A 52 -25.07 -2.11 -43.46
C ALA A 52 -26.26 -1.13 -43.41
N GLY A 53 -26.14 -0.03 -42.67
CA GLY A 53 -27.18 0.98 -42.52
C GLY A 53 -27.30 1.92 -43.71
N ARG A 54 -28.33 2.78 -43.66
CA ARG A 54 -28.55 3.83 -44.66
C ARG A 54 -27.35 4.77 -44.72
N THR A 55 -27.10 5.34 -45.90
CA THR A 55 -26.03 6.33 -46.16
C THR A 55 -24.62 5.89 -45.72
N GLY A 56 -24.36 4.58 -45.72
CA GLY A 56 -23.06 4.02 -45.32
C GLY A 56 -22.80 4.06 -43.81
N SER A 57 -23.84 4.14 -42.98
CA SER A 57 -23.73 4.10 -41.53
C SER A 57 -23.83 2.69 -40.95
N TYR A 58 -23.38 2.50 -39.70
CA TYR A 58 -23.57 1.26 -38.96
C TYR A 58 -24.99 1.16 -38.38
N THR A 59 -25.52 -0.06 -38.37
CA THR A 59 -26.77 -0.38 -37.67
C THR A 59 -26.52 -0.58 -36.17
N LYS A 60 -27.59 -0.55 -35.35
CA LYS A 60 -27.50 -0.81 -33.90
C LYS A 60 -26.81 -2.16 -33.61
N ARG A 61 -27.22 -3.23 -34.29
CA ARG A 61 -26.62 -4.57 -34.12
C ARG A 61 -25.12 -4.61 -34.44
N GLN A 62 -24.67 -3.84 -35.42
CA GLN A 62 -23.25 -3.74 -35.76
C GLN A 62 -22.48 -2.95 -34.70
N PHE A 63 -23.06 -1.85 -34.22
CA PHE A 63 -22.51 -1.05 -33.13
C PHE A 63 -22.34 -1.88 -31.84
N ASP A 64 -23.38 -2.63 -31.45
CA ASP A 64 -23.35 -3.54 -30.30
C ASP A 64 -22.29 -4.67 -30.45
N SER A 65 -21.73 -4.84 -31.65
CA SER A 65 -20.70 -5.84 -31.95
C SER A 65 -19.28 -5.27 -32.02
N PHE A 66 -19.08 -3.97 -31.84
CA PHE A 66 -17.74 -3.35 -31.97
C PHE A 66 -16.72 -3.89 -30.97
N ASP A 67 -17.13 -4.16 -29.73
CA ASP A 67 -16.25 -4.75 -28.71
C ASP A 67 -15.63 -6.07 -29.19
N ARG A 68 -16.40 -6.87 -29.94
CA ARG A 68 -15.89 -8.11 -30.55
C ARG A 68 -14.85 -7.81 -31.63
N CYS A 69 -15.05 -6.78 -32.45
CA CYS A 69 -14.07 -6.35 -33.44
C CYS A 69 -12.76 -5.90 -32.78
N PHE A 70 -12.83 -5.11 -31.71
CA PHE A 70 -11.64 -4.71 -30.97
C PHE A 70 -10.94 -5.91 -30.31
N ALA A 71 -11.70 -6.82 -29.69
CA ALA A 71 -11.14 -8.01 -29.04
C ALA A 71 -10.39 -8.95 -30.00
N VAL A 72 -10.78 -9.01 -31.28
CA VAL A 72 -10.10 -9.85 -32.28
C VAL A 72 -9.04 -9.11 -33.09
N ALA A 73 -8.85 -7.80 -32.85
CA ALA A 73 -7.85 -7.01 -33.55
C ALA A 73 -6.43 -7.59 -33.32
N PRO A 74 -5.63 -7.81 -34.38
CA PRO A 74 -4.34 -8.49 -34.28
C PRO A 74 -3.37 -7.84 -33.27
N TRP A 75 -3.34 -6.50 -33.23
CA TRP A 75 -2.45 -5.76 -32.33
C TRP A 75 -2.90 -5.83 -30.86
N ILE A 76 -4.20 -5.94 -30.59
CA ILE A 76 -4.73 -6.13 -29.23
C ILE A 76 -4.35 -7.52 -28.72
N ARG A 77 -4.58 -8.57 -29.52
CA ARG A 77 -4.15 -9.93 -29.17
C ARG A 77 -2.65 -10.01 -28.93
N GLN A 78 -1.87 -9.38 -29.80
CA GLN A 78 -0.42 -9.33 -29.66
C GLN A 78 0.01 -8.69 -28.34
N ILE A 79 -0.49 -7.49 -28.01
CA ILE A 79 -0.10 -6.81 -26.76
C ILE A 79 -0.60 -7.56 -25.52
N GLN A 80 -1.75 -8.24 -25.59
CA GLN A 80 -2.25 -9.06 -24.48
C GLN A 80 -1.30 -10.23 -24.19
N VAL A 81 -0.77 -10.89 -25.22
CA VAL A 81 0.22 -11.97 -25.06
C VAL A 81 1.53 -11.41 -24.48
N GLU A 82 2.05 -10.32 -25.06
CA GLU A 82 3.28 -9.66 -24.59
C GLU A 82 3.16 -9.23 -23.11
N ALA A 83 2.05 -8.56 -22.76
CA ALA A 83 1.82 -8.07 -21.41
C ALA A 83 1.63 -9.21 -20.39
N LYS A 84 0.95 -10.31 -20.77
CA LYS A 84 0.80 -11.50 -19.89
C LYS A 84 2.13 -12.20 -19.65
N ALA A 85 2.96 -12.33 -20.70
CA ALA A 85 4.31 -12.88 -20.55
C ALA A 85 5.15 -12.02 -19.61
N PHE A 86 5.11 -10.70 -19.78
CA PHE A 86 5.84 -9.77 -18.92
C PHE A 86 5.32 -9.79 -17.46
N ASP A 87 4.01 -9.78 -17.24
CA ASP A 87 3.43 -9.94 -15.90
C ASP A 87 3.90 -11.24 -15.23
N GLN A 88 4.06 -12.33 -15.98
CA GLN A 88 4.58 -13.59 -15.43
C GLN A 88 6.05 -13.45 -14.99
N VAL A 89 6.88 -12.75 -15.78
CA VAL A 89 8.26 -12.40 -15.38
C VAL A 89 8.24 -11.56 -14.11
N LEU A 90 7.39 -10.53 -14.04
CA LEU A 90 7.25 -9.68 -12.86
C LEU A 90 6.79 -10.44 -11.62
N LYS A 91 5.83 -11.38 -11.76
CA LYS A 91 5.38 -12.24 -10.65
C LYS A 91 6.52 -13.11 -10.12
N ASN A 92 7.30 -13.71 -11.02
CA ASN A 92 8.46 -14.52 -10.64
C ASN A 92 9.52 -13.66 -9.92
N ARG A 93 9.77 -12.44 -10.42
CA ARG A 93 10.76 -11.50 -9.86
C ARG A 93 10.34 -10.91 -8.50
N LEU A 94 9.09 -10.49 -8.37
CA LEU A 94 8.60 -9.76 -7.20
C LEU A 94 8.01 -10.67 -6.12
N GLY A 95 7.58 -11.89 -6.48
CA GLY A 95 6.90 -12.82 -5.60
C GLY A 95 5.70 -12.17 -4.92
N ASN A 96 5.64 -12.28 -3.59
CA ASN A 96 4.55 -11.72 -2.77
C ASN A 96 4.38 -10.19 -2.90
N ARG A 97 5.42 -9.47 -3.35
CA ARG A 97 5.33 -8.02 -3.55
C ARG A 97 4.54 -7.62 -4.79
N TYR A 98 4.34 -8.53 -5.75
CA TYR A 98 3.65 -8.22 -7.01
C TYR A 98 2.30 -7.53 -6.79
N SER A 99 1.44 -8.11 -5.94
CA SER A 99 0.11 -7.58 -5.66
C SER A 99 0.12 -6.21 -4.96
N LEU A 100 1.18 -5.91 -4.21
CA LEU A 100 1.37 -4.62 -3.52
C LEU A 100 1.93 -3.54 -4.44
N THR A 101 2.72 -3.96 -5.45
CA THR A 101 3.28 -3.08 -6.48
C THR A 101 2.24 -2.72 -7.54
N PHE A 102 1.36 -3.66 -7.92
CA PHE A 102 0.36 -3.45 -8.97
C PHE A 102 -1.12 -3.47 -8.51
N PRO A 103 -1.51 -2.78 -7.43
CA PRO A 103 -2.90 -2.80 -6.95
C PRO A 103 -3.84 -1.89 -7.77
N GLY A 104 -3.30 -1.03 -8.64
CA GLY A 104 -4.06 -0.03 -9.39
C GLY A 104 -4.36 1.26 -8.63
N GLY A 105 -5.25 2.09 -9.18
CA GLY A 105 -5.61 3.40 -8.60
C GLY A 105 -4.50 4.43 -8.75
N MET A 106 -4.00 4.96 -7.64
CA MET A 106 -2.86 5.91 -7.61
C MET A 106 -1.50 5.23 -7.78
N LYS A 107 -1.47 3.89 -7.72
CA LYS A 107 -0.30 3.03 -7.90
C LYS A 107 -0.27 2.41 -9.29
N LEU A 108 0.79 1.66 -9.59
CA LEU A 108 0.93 1.00 -10.89
C LEU A 108 -0.25 0.05 -11.12
N THR A 109 -0.68 -0.02 -12.37
CA THR A 109 -1.65 -1.02 -12.83
C THR A 109 -0.90 -2.01 -13.68
N ALA A 110 -1.08 -3.30 -13.42
CA ALA A 110 -0.39 -4.37 -14.12
C ALA A 110 -0.57 -4.24 -15.66
N PRO A 111 0.52 -4.35 -16.44
CA PRO A 111 0.46 -4.31 -17.91
C PRO A 111 -0.59 -5.25 -18.51
N ALA A 112 -0.76 -6.48 -18.01
CA ALA A 112 -1.77 -7.39 -18.55
C ALA A 112 -3.20 -6.88 -18.29
N LEU A 113 -3.47 -6.30 -17.12
CA LEU A 113 -4.78 -5.70 -16.82
C LEU A 113 -5.09 -4.53 -17.75
N LYS A 114 -4.08 -3.70 -18.08
CA LYS A 114 -4.24 -2.61 -19.07
C LYS A 114 -4.56 -3.18 -20.46
N ALA A 115 -3.86 -4.23 -20.88
CA ALA A 115 -4.05 -4.87 -22.18
C ALA A 115 -5.41 -5.60 -22.31
N ASP A 116 -5.86 -6.28 -21.26
CA ASP A 116 -7.15 -6.99 -21.23
C ASP A 116 -8.34 -6.00 -21.26
N ALA A 117 -8.17 -4.76 -20.80
CA ALA A 117 -9.20 -3.73 -20.82
C ALA A 117 -9.37 -3.00 -22.18
N LEU A 118 -8.40 -3.13 -23.10
CA LEU A 118 -8.40 -2.42 -24.39
C LEU A 118 -9.66 -2.62 -25.25
N PRO A 119 -10.25 -3.82 -25.35
CA PRO A 119 -11.45 -4.02 -26.17
C PRO A 119 -12.66 -3.22 -25.69
N TYR A 120 -12.69 -2.86 -24.40
CA TYR A 120 -13.86 -2.28 -23.73
C TYR A 120 -13.68 -0.80 -23.36
N ARG A 121 -12.45 -0.28 -23.41
CA ARG A 121 -12.10 1.11 -23.03
C ARG A 121 -11.64 1.91 -24.24
N VAL A 122 -12.56 2.13 -25.17
CA VAL A 122 -12.29 2.84 -26.42
C VAL A 122 -12.70 4.32 -26.30
N ALA A 123 -11.73 5.22 -26.26
CA ALA A 123 -11.92 6.63 -25.89
C ALA A 123 -12.95 7.40 -26.75
N ARG A 124 -13.03 7.10 -28.05
CA ARG A 124 -13.94 7.79 -28.98
C ARG A 124 -15.27 7.09 -29.19
N LEU A 125 -15.47 5.89 -28.64
CA LEU A 125 -16.71 5.15 -28.85
C LEU A 125 -17.80 5.69 -27.91
N PRO A 126 -18.91 6.24 -28.44
CA PRO A 126 -20.01 6.69 -27.59
C PRO A 126 -20.63 5.52 -26.82
N LEU A 127 -21.23 5.80 -25.66
CA LEU A 127 -21.87 4.76 -24.84
C LEU A 127 -23.23 4.31 -25.39
N THR A 128 -23.88 5.14 -26.20
CA THR A 128 -25.22 4.89 -26.71
C THR A 128 -25.28 5.03 -28.23
N PHE A 129 -26.09 4.18 -28.85
CA PHE A 129 -26.29 4.20 -30.28
C PHE A 129 -27.23 5.34 -30.73
N GLN A 130 -26.77 6.19 -31.65
CA GLN A 130 -27.57 7.10 -32.45
C GLN A 130 -27.55 6.73 -33.95
N ALA A 131 -28.73 6.52 -34.55
CA ALA A 131 -28.86 6.13 -35.95
C ALA A 131 -28.25 7.17 -36.91
N GLY A 132 -27.56 6.69 -37.95
CA GLY A 132 -26.95 7.54 -39.00
C GLY A 132 -25.68 8.29 -38.59
N LYS A 133 -25.30 8.28 -37.31
CA LYS A 133 -24.11 9.00 -36.80
C LYS A 133 -22.82 8.19 -36.90
N PHE A 134 -22.90 6.86 -36.81
CA PHE A 134 -21.72 6.00 -36.84
C PHE A 134 -21.37 5.63 -38.27
N LYS A 135 -20.24 6.14 -38.74
CA LYS A 135 -19.68 5.83 -40.05
C LYS A 135 -18.36 5.06 -39.89
N PRO A 136 -17.85 4.42 -40.96
CA PRO A 136 -16.56 3.71 -40.93
C PRO A 136 -15.42 4.52 -40.34
N ASP A 137 -15.41 5.83 -40.60
CA ASP A 137 -14.39 6.76 -40.09
C ASP A 137 -14.25 6.73 -38.56
N LEU A 138 -15.35 6.60 -37.82
CA LEU A 138 -15.31 6.49 -36.37
C LEU A 138 -14.68 5.15 -35.93
N LEU A 139 -15.14 4.03 -36.50
CA LEU A 139 -14.61 2.71 -36.14
C LEU A 139 -13.10 2.63 -36.42
N VAL A 140 -12.66 3.16 -37.56
CA VAL A 140 -11.24 3.21 -37.92
C VAL A 140 -10.46 4.09 -36.94
N SER A 141 -10.98 5.26 -36.56
CA SER A 141 -10.34 6.13 -35.56
C SER A 141 -10.24 5.45 -34.19
N CYS A 142 -11.28 4.73 -33.77
CA CYS A 142 -11.25 3.90 -32.57
C CYS A 142 -10.16 2.80 -32.64
N LEU A 143 -10.05 2.11 -33.77
CA LEU A 143 -9.01 1.09 -33.99
C LEU A 143 -7.60 1.71 -33.92
N GLU A 144 -7.39 2.89 -34.53
CA GLU A 144 -6.13 3.64 -34.45
C GLU A 144 -5.79 4.07 -33.01
N ASP A 145 -6.77 4.53 -32.23
CA ASP A 145 -6.59 4.85 -30.81
C ASP A 145 -6.16 3.61 -30.00
N THR A 146 -6.75 2.44 -30.29
CA THR A 146 -6.32 1.19 -29.63
C THR A 146 -4.88 0.80 -30.04
N GLN A 147 -4.49 1.01 -31.30
CA GLN A 147 -3.09 0.80 -31.73
C GLN A 147 -2.13 1.70 -30.97
N GLN A 148 -2.47 2.98 -30.83
CA GLN A 148 -1.63 3.93 -30.10
C GLN A 148 -1.51 3.55 -28.62
N THR A 149 -2.60 3.09 -28.01
CA THR A 149 -2.59 2.60 -26.63
C THR A 149 -1.73 1.34 -26.49
N CYS A 150 -1.78 0.41 -27.46
CA CYS A 150 -0.89 -0.76 -27.47
C CYS A 150 0.60 -0.36 -27.54
N ARG A 151 0.95 0.65 -28.35
CA ARG A 151 2.34 1.18 -28.40
C ARG A 151 2.76 1.74 -27.05
N ARG A 152 1.85 2.49 -26.40
CA ARG A 152 2.10 3.05 -25.06
C ARG A 152 2.34 1.96 -24.03
N ILE A 153 1.51 0.91 -23.99
CA ILE A 153 1.69 -0.24 -23.10
C ILE A 153 3.02 -0.94 -23.36
N ARG A 154 3.38 -1.18 -24.63
CA ARG A 154 4.67 -1.79 -24.98
C ARG A 154 5.86 -0.95 -24.52
N SER A 155 5.79 0.36 -24.71
CA SER A 155 6.82 1.28 -24.24
C SER A 155 6.90 1.34 -22.72
N GLU A 156 5.77 1.22 -22.03
CA GLU A 156 5.73 1.13 -20.56
C GLU A 156 6.33 -0.19 -20.07
N ILE A 157 6.06 -1.32 -20.74
CA ILE A 157 6.71 -2.61 -20.46
C ILE A 157 8.23 -2.45 -20.55
N ALA A 158 8.74 -1.87 -21.63
CA ALA A 158 10.17 -1.61 -21.79
C ALA A 158 10.75 -0.71 -20.68
N ALA A 159 10.00 0.31 -20.27
CA ALA A 159 10.41 1.20 -19.18
C ALA A 159 10.46 0.50 -17.81
N LEU A 160 9.59 -0.49 -17.56
CA LEU A 160 9.51 -1.23 -16.29
C LEU A 160 10.31 -2.54 -16.28
N ASP A 161 10.88 -2.93 -17.42
CA ASP A 161 11.62 -4.18 -17.60
C ASP A 161 12.87 -4.28 -16.71
N PRO A 162 13.72 -3.24 -16.57
CA PRO A 162 14.93 -3.36 -15.75
C PRO A 162 14.62 -3.65 -14.27
N ASP A 163 15.38 -4.58 -13.67
CA ASP A 163 15.16 -5.03 -12.29
C ASP A 163 15.21 -3.91 -11.25
N TRP A 164 16.09 -2.93 -11.47
CA TRP A 164 16.29 -1.82 -10.55
C TRP A 164 15.13 -0.82 -10.53
N VAL A 165 14.34 -0.71 -11.60
CA VAL A 165 13.24 0.28 -11.72
C VAL A 165 12.15 0.05 -10.68
N LEU A 166 11.87 -1.22 -10.38
CA LEU A 166 10.90 -1.60 -9.35
C LEU A 166 11.54 -1.82 -7.97
N SER A 167 12.80 -1.44 -7.79
CA SER A 167 13.47 -1.52 -6.50
C SER A 167 12.95 -0.45 -5.54
N PRO A 168 12.70 -0.78 -4.26
CA PRO A 168 12.38 0.21 -3.23
C PRO A 168 13.48 1.26 -3.02
N SER A 169 14.73 0.93 -3.35
CA SER A 169 15.92 1.76 -3.16
C SER A 169 16.35 2.52 -4.43
N ALA A 170 15.55 2.50 -5.49
CA ALA A 170 15.87 3.22 -6.72
C ALA A 170 16.01 4.73 -6.47
N SER A 171 17.08 5.34 -6.99
CA SER A 171 17.24 6.80 -7.01
C SER A 171 16.13 7.42 -7.86
N VAL A 172 15.65 8.59 -7.43
CA VAL A 172 14.64 9.34 -8.18
C VAL A 172 15.25 9.95 -9.44
N ALA A 173 16.51 10.37 -9.39
CA ALA A 173 17.23 10.90 -10.55
C ALA A 173 17.37 9.84 -11.64
N ASP A 174 17.88 8.65 -11.30
CA ASP A 174 18.06 7.55 -12.24
C ASP A 174 16.71 7.10 -12.81
N LEU A 175 15.70 6.96 -11.94
CA LEU A 175 14.36 6.56 -12.35
C LEU A 175 13.73 7.59 -13.30
N TYR A 176 13.86 8.88 -13.01
CA TYR A 176 13.34 9.94 -13.88
C TYR A 176 14.04 9.94 -15.24
N ALA A 177 15.37 9.83 -15.28
CA ALA A 177 16.14 9.78 -16.51
C ALA A 177 15.76 8.56 -17.38
N HIS A 178 15.67 7.37 -16.77
CA HIS A 178 15.27 6.15 -17.46
C HIS A 178 13.84 6.23 -18.00
N LEU A 179 12.88 6.68 -17.19
CA LEU A 179 11.50 6.86 -17.64
C LEU A 179 11.41 7.87 -18.78
N GLY A 180 12.23 8.94 -18.76
CA GLY A 180 12.32 9.93 -19.83
C GLY A 180 12.83 9.38 -21.16
N GLN A 181 13.78 8.43 -21.14
CA GLN A 181 14.23 7.74 -22.36
C GLN A 181 13.09 6.98 -23.08
N HIS A 182 12.06 6.60 -22.34
CA HIS A 182 10.86 5.94 -22.86
C HIS A 182 9.63 6.85 -22.96
N GLY A 183 9.73 8.15 -22.62
CA GLY A 183 8.62 9.11 -22.61
C GLY A 183 7.53 8.81 -21.57
N HIS A 184 7.92 8.25 -20.41
CA HIS A 184 7.03 7.87 -19.31
C HIS A 184 7.36 8.56 -17.98
N GLU A 185 7.88 9.79 -18.01
CA GLU A 185 8.18 10.59 -16.80
C GLU A 185 6.97 10.72 -15.87
N SER A 186 5.77 10.76 -16.46
CA SER A 186 4.49 10.77 -15.73
C SER A 186 4.28 9.55 -14.81
N LEU A 187 5.03 8.46 -14.99
CA LEU A 187 4.97 7.29 -14.13
C LEU A 187 5.82 7.41 -12.87
N LEU A 188 6.74 8.39 -12.76
CA LEU A 188 7.69 8.51 -11.64
C LEU A 188 7.02 8.37 -10.27
N LEU A 189 6.03 9.23 -9.98
CA LEU A 189 5.31 9.20 -8.71
C LEU A 189 4.60 7.85 -8.49
N THR A 190 3.98 7.31 -9.53
CA THR A 190 3.24 6.05 -9.48
C THR A 190 4.17 4.87 -9.19
N VAL A 191 5.36 4.83 -9.78
CA VAL A 191 6.40 3.84 -9.47
C VAL A 191 6.81 3.95 -8.01
N LEU A 192 7.17 5.15 -7.54
CA LEU A 192 7.62 5.35 -6.15
C LEU A 192 6.54 4.97 -5.11
N LEU A 193 5.28 5.32 -5.36
CA LEU A 193 4.15 4.89 -4.51
C LEU A 193 3.94 3.37 -4.49
N SER A 194 4.40 2.68 -5.54
CA SER A 194 4.24 1.24 -5.71
C SER A 194 5.41 0.44 -5.15
N THR A 195 6.60 1.04 -5.07
CA THR A 195 7.84 0.33 -4.71
C THR A 195 8.37 0.70 -3.32
N ARG A 196 8.18 1.95 -2.85
CA ARG A 196 8.69 2.37 -1.55
C ARG A 196 7.88 1.75 -0.39
N PRO A 197 8.55 1.30 0.68
CA PRO A 197 7.86 0.81 1.87
C PRO A 197 7.21 1.98 2.60
N GLY A 198 5.93 1.85 2.94
CA GLY A 198 5.22 2.83 3.74
C GLY A 198 4.56 3.97 2.95
N TYR A 199 4.16 5.00 3.69
CA TYR A 199 3.43 6.15 3.16
C TYR A 199 4.41 7.21 2.63
N LEU A 200 4.20 7.65 1.39
CA LEU A 200 4.91 8.79 0.83
C LEU A 200 4.21 10.09 1.27
N PRO A 201 4.88 10.99 2.02
CA PRO A 201 4.28 12.22 2.51
C PRO A 201 3.64 13.07 1.40
N LEU A 202 2.56 13.80 1.73
CA LEU A 202 1.91 14.69 0.76
C LEU A 202 2.86 15.75 0.19
N GLU A 203 3.83 16.19 0.99
CA GLU A 203 4.86 17.12 0.58
C GLU A 203 5.77 16.52 -0.51
N ASP A 204 6.31 15.32 -0.27
CA ASP A 204 7.05 14.55 -1.27
C ASP A 204 6.24 14.34 -2.56
N GLN A 205 4.95 13.99 -2.44
CA GLN A 205 4.09 13.84 -3.61
C GLN A 205 3.95 15.15 -4.40
N ARG A 206 3.93 16.31 -3.74
CA ARG A 206 3.89 17.63 -4.39
C ARG A 206 5.21 17.94 -5.09
N TRP A 207 6.36 17.70 -4.45
CA TRP A 207 7.66 17.91 -5.07
C TRP A 207 7.88 16.97 -6.26
N LEU A 208 7.53 15.69 -6.15
CA LEU A 208 7.63 14.75 -7.26
C LEU A 208 6.75 15.14 -8.44
N LYS A 209 5.57 15.72 -8.22
CA LYS A 209 4.76 16.30 -9.31
C LYS A 209 5.46 17.48 -9.99
N GLN A 210 6.19 18.31 -9.25
CA GLN A 210 7.01 19.38 -9.83
C GLN A 210 8.17 18.82 -10.65
N VAL A 211 8.78 17.71 -10.21
CA VAL A 211 9.80 16.99 -10.98
C VAL A 211 9.19 16.46 -12.29
N GLN A 212 8.02 15.82 -12.22
CA GLN A 212 7.32 15.33 -13.41
C GLN A 212 6.97 16.43 -14.42
N SER A 213 6.64 17.63 -13.93
CA SER A 213 6.35 18.79 -14.80
C SER A 213 7.59 19.56 -15.26
N GLY A 214 8.79 19.14 -14.84
CA GLY A 214 10.05 19.82 -15.17
C GLY A 214 10.28 21.14 -14.41
N LEU A 215 9.49 21.41 -13.36
CA LEU A 215 9.63 22.63 -12.53
C LEU A 215 10.67 22.48 -11.42
N MET A 216 11.11 21.25 -11.13
CA MET A 216 12.11 20.94 -10.11
C MET A 216 13.06 19.85 -10.64
N PRO A 217 14.39 20.03 -10.55
CA PRO A 217 15.33 18.96 -10.86
C PRO A 217 15.22 17.79 -9.87
N PRO A 218 15.39 16.52 -10.31
CA PRO A 218 15.35 15.37 -9.40
C PRO A 218 16.33 15.45 -8.22
N ALA A 219 17.55 15.95 -8.47
CA ALA A 219 18.57 16.13 -7.43
C ALA A 219 18.14 17.12 -6.34
N GLU A 220 17.34 18.14 -6.68
CA GLU A 220 16.83 19.07 -5.70
C GLU A 220 15.73 18.44 -4.82
N TYR A 221 14.88 17.59 -5.39
CA TYR A 221 13.95 16.78 -4.60
C TYR A 221 14.71 15.88 -3.61
N GLU A 222 15.73 15.15 -4.08
CA GLU A 222 16.50 14.23 -3.22
C GLU A 222 17.18 14.98 -2.06
N ARG A 223 17.74 16.17 -2.32
CA ARG A 223 18.30 17.03 -1.27
C ARG A 223 17.25 17.43 -0.23
N ARG A 224 16.08 17.94 -0.66
CA ARG A 224 15.01 18.37 0.25
C ARG A 224 14.44 17.21 1.06
N ALA A 225 14.27 16.05 0.44
CA ALA A 225 13.83 14.84 1.11
C ALA A 225 14.84 14.41 2.19
N ALA A 226 16.14 14.41 1.87
CA ALA A 226 17.20 14.09 2.83
C ALA A 226 17.28 15.11 4.00
N GLU A 227 17.15 16.41 3.71
CA GLU A 227 17.10 17.45 4.75
C GLU A 227 15.91 17.26 5.69
N ARG A 228 14.73 16.94 5.13
CA ARG A 228 13.52 16.63 5.90
C ARG A 228 13.71 15.39 6.77
N ASP A 229 14.25 14.31 6.20
CA ASP A 229 14.48 13.06 6.91
C ASP A 229 15.48 13.26 8.07
N LEU A 230 16.54 14.03 7.83
CA LEU A 230 17.50 14.42 8.86
C LEU A 230 16.85 15.26 9.96
N ALA A 231 16.06 16.27 9.59
CA ALA A 231 15.36 17.12 10.55
C ALA A 231 14.33 16.31 11.37
N GLN A 232 13.64 15.37 10.75
CA GLN A 232 12.70 14.48 11.42
C GLN A 232 13.42 13.50 12.36
N ALA A 233 14.56 12.94 11.94
CA ALA A 233 15.38 12.08 12.78
C ALA A 233 15.91 12.84 14.00
N GLN A 234 16.39 14.07 13.81
CA GLN A 234 16.86 14.93 14.89
C GLN A 234 15.73 15.30 15.85
N ALA A 235 14.58 15.76 15.34
CA ALA A 235 13.41 16.07 16.17
C ALA A 235 12.91 14.85 16.95
N SER A 236 12.96 13.65 16.34
CA SER A 236 12.61 12.40 17.03
C SER A 236 13.59 12.10 18.16
N ARG A 237 14.90 12.24 17.91
CA ARG A 237 15.95 12.06 18.91
C ARG A 237 15.79 13.04 20.08
N ASP A 238 15.57 14.32 19.79
CA ASP A 238 15.38 15.37 20.80
C ASP A 238 14.13 15.08 21.65
N ALA A 239 13.03 14.65 21.02
CA ALA A 239 11.82 14.25 21.73
C ALA A 239 12.05 13.05 22.65
N TRP A 240 12.80 12.04 22.20
CA TRP A 240 13.15 10.88 23.03
C TRP A 240 14.10 11.24 24.17
N GLN A 241 15.06 12.12 23.91
CA GLN A 241 15.95 12.63 24.94
C GLN A 241 15.18 13.37 26.04
N SER A 242 14.20 14.20 25.67
CA SER A 242 13.29 14.83 26.63
C SER A 242 12.48 13.81 27.43
N ARG A 243 11.98 12.73 26.80
CA ARG A 243 11.28 11.65 27.50
C ARG A 243 12.18 10.91 28.50
N PHE A 244 13.42 10.61 28.13
CA PHE A 244 14.36 9.93 29.02
C PHE A 244 14.67 10.80 30.23
N ALA A 245 14.90 12.10 30.04
CA ALA A 245 15.09 13.05 31.15
C ALA A 245 13.87 13.16 32.07
N ARG A 246 12.65 13.08 31.50
CA ARG A 246 11.41 13.02 32.31
C ARG A 246 11.33 11.73 33.12
N ILE A 247 11.64 10.58 32.53
CA ILE A 247 11.67 9.29 33.24
C ILE A 247 12.69 9.32 34.37
N GLN A 248 13.88 9.87 34.13
CA GLN A 248 14.91 10.06 35.15
C GLN A 248 14.42 10.94 36.32
N THR A 249 13.73 12.05 35.99
CA THR A 249 13.14 12.93 37.00
C THR A 249 12.09 12.19 37.85
N LEU A 250 11.25 11.39 37.20
CA LEU A 250 10.26 10.57 37.88
C LEU A 250 10.92 9.48 38.75
N ALA A 251 11.94 8.80 38.24
CA ALA A 251 12.71 7.79 38.98
C ALA A 251 13.32 8.38 40.25
N SER A 252 13.98 9.53 40.16
CA SER A 252 14.55 10.23 41.33
C SER A 252 13.51 10.55 42.41
N VAL A 253 12.28 10.89 42.01
CA VAL A 253 11.18 11.20 42.93
C VAL A 253 10.57 9.93 43.54
N LEU A 254 10.60 8.82 42.80
CA LEU A 254 10.10 7.52 43.23
C LEU A 254 11.08 6.78 44.17
N ASP A 255 12.39 7.03 44.03
CA ASP A 255 13.43 6.48 44.92
C ASP A 255 13.22 6.89 46.39
N GLY A 256 12.85 8.16 46.60
CA GLY A 256 12.65 8.75 47.92
C GLY A 256 11.24 8.60 48.51
N LEU A 257 10.45 7.61 48.08
CA LEU A 257 9.06 7.48 48.54
C LEU A 257 8.95 7.00 49.99
N PRO A 258 8.16 7.69 50.84
CA PRO A 258 7.88 7.21 52.20
C PRO A 258 6.88 6.04 52.22
N SER A 259 6.16 5.82 51.12
CA SER A 259 5.13 4.77 50.98
C SER A 259 4.78 4.58 49.51
N TYR A 260 4.49 3.32 49.14
CA TYR A 260 4.04 2.91 47.80
C TYR A 260 2.52 2.99 47.60
N HIS A 261 1.78 3.66 48.50
CA HIS A 261 0.36 3.91 48.28
C HIS A 261 0.13 4.84 47.08
N GLN A 262 -0.88 4.52 46.26
CA GLN A 262 -1.19 5.25 45.02
C GLN A 262 -1.31 6.77 45.23
N ALA A 263 -1.96 7.21 46.31
CA ALA A 263 -2.10 8.63 46.61
C ALA A 263 -0.74 9.34 46.82
N THR A 264 0.19 8.68 47.50
CA THR A 264 1.56 9.18 47.72
C THR A 264 2.32 9.29 46.40
N ILE A 265 2.26 8.23 45.58
CA ILE A 265 2.90 8.18 44.26
C ILE A 265 2.33 9.28 43.36
N THR A 266 1.01 9.38 43.24
CA THR A 266 0.35 10.42 42.42
C THR A 266 0.72 11.82 42.86
N ARG A 267 0.75 12.10 44.17
CA ARG A 267 1.16 13.41 44.70
C ARG A 267 2.59 13.75 44.31
N ARG A 268 3.52 12.81 44.48
CA ARG A 268 4.95 13.01 44.22
C ARG A 268 5.25 13.15 42.74
N VAL A 269 4.69 12.26 41.90
CA VAL A 269 4.81 12.32 40.44
C VAL A 269 4.29 13.66 39.91
N ARG A 270 3.10 14.11 40.33
CA ARG A 270 2.54 15.41 39.90
C ARG A 270 3.30 16.63 40.41
N GLN A 271 4.00 16.49 41.54
CA GLN A 271 4.85 17.56 42.06
C GLN A 271 6.09 17.76 41.18
N ALA A 272 6.66 16.66 40.67
CA ALA A 272 7.82 16.67 39.80
C ALA A 272 7.45 17.02 38.35
N ASP A 273 6.35 16.47 37.86
CA ASP A 273 5.82 16.70 36.53
C ASP A 273 4.30 16.76 36.59
N ARG A 274 3.74 17.97 36.48
CA ARG A 274 2.29 18.22 36.58
C ARG A 274 1.48 17.49 35.51
N SER A 275 2.09 17.19 34.36
CA SER A 275 1.44 16.46 33.28
C SER A 275 1.47 14.95 33.50
N ALA A 276 2.39 14.45 34.32
CA ALA A 276 2.48 13.04 34.64
C ALA A 276 1.39 12.60 35.64
N THR A 277 0.66 11.54 35.33
CA THR A 277 -0.38 11.00 36.22
C THR A 277 -0.29 9.46 36.31
N PRO A 278 -0.01 8.92 37.50
CA PRO A 278 -0.16 7.50 37.79
C PRO A 278 -1.64 7.12 37.76
N LYS A 279 -2.00 6.14 36.94
CA LYS A 279 -3.40 5.68 36.80
C LYS A 279 -3.47 4.16 36.68
N ARG A 280 -4.61 3.58 37.05
CA ARG A 280 -4.94 2.19 36.74
C ARG A 280 -5.50 2.11 35.33
N LYS A 281 -5.00 1.15 34.54
CA LYS A 281 -5.51 0.80 33.21
C LYS A 281 -5.93 -0.67 33.24
N GLY A 282 -7.16 -0.93 33.65
CA GLY A 282 -7.60 -2.29 34.00
C GLY A 282 -6.91 -2.78 35.28
N ALA A 283 -6.31 -3.98 35.22
CA ALA A 283 -5.63 -4.59 36.36
C ALA A 283 -4.21 -4.04 36.62
N LYS A 284 -3.63 -3.31 35.66
CA LYS A 284 -2.24 -2.81 35.73
C LYS A 284 -2.15 -1.32 36.10
N LEU A 285 -1.01 -0.93 36.64
CA LEU A 285 -0.65 0.46 36.94
C LEU A 285 0.34 1.00 35.91
N VAL A 286 0.12 2.24 35.47
CA VAL A 286 0.96 2.96 34.49
C VAL A 286 1.16 4.41 34.93
N ILE A 287 2.19 5.08 34.41
CA ILE A 287 2.34 6.54 34.50
C ILE A 287 2.11 7.14 33.12
N ASP A 288 1.02 7.89 32.98
CA ASP A 288 0.74 8.68 31.77
C ASP A 288 1.56 9.97 31.80
N LEU A 289 2.35 10.23 30.76
CA LEU A 289 3.16 11.45 30.63
C LEU A 289 2.41 12.61 29.96
N GLY A 290 1.16 12.43 29.56
CA GLY A 290 0.32 13.48 28.97
C GLY A 290 0.58 13.77 27.48
N ASP A 291 1.61 13.20 26.87
CA ASP A 291 1.92 13.25 25.45
C ASP A 291 1.54 11.94 24.72
N TRP A 292 0.50 11.26 25.21
CA TRP A 292 0.07 9.92 24.77
C TRP A 292 1.11 8.82 25.01
N HIS A 293 2.15 9.10 25.79
CA HIS A 293 3.13 8.12 26.22
C HIS A 293 2.81 7.62 27.62
N GLU A 294 2.69 6.30 27.78
CA GLU A 294 2.37 5.66 29.05
C GLU A 294 3.50 4.70 29.45
N ILE A 295 4.17 4.99 30.56
CA ILE A 295 5.25 4.16 31.10
C ILE A 295 4.66 2.89 31.70
N GLY A 296 5.17 1.73 31.27
CA GLY A 296 4.75 0.43 31.76
C GLY A 296 3.46 -0.11 31.13
N ASP A 297 2.91 0.55 30.11
CA ASP A 297 1.67 0.08 29.46
C ASP A 297 1.82 -1.32 28.84
N ARG A 298 3.02 -1.72 28.43
CA ARG A 298 3.24 -3.07 27.89
C ARG A 298 3.35 -4.15 28.95
N HIS A 299 3.41 -3.76 30.23
CA HIS A 299 3.77 -4.64 31.32
C HIS A 299 2.65 -4.71 32.38
N ALA A 300 2.46 -5.89 32.96
CA ALA A 300 1.41 -6.13 33.95
C ALA A 300 1.88 -5.76 35.37
N LEU A 301 2.18 -4.48 35.61
CA LEU A 301 2.59 -3.96 36.93
C LEU A 301 1.38 -3.92 37.88
N ARG A 302 1.46 -4.61 39.02
CA ARG A 302 0.31 -4.96 39.87
C ARG A 302 -0.03 -3.88 40.90
N ASP A 303 1.00 -3.27 41.48
CA ASP A 303 0.90 -2.34 42.59
C ASP A 303 1.91 -1.19 42.48
N GLY A 304 1.84 -0.26 43.43
CA GLY A 304 2.70 0.92 43.46
C GLY A 304 4.18 0.61 43.74
N PHE A 305 4.47 -0.53 44.37
CA PHE A 305 5.84 -0.97 44.62
C PHE A 305 6.50 -1.43 43.33
N GLU A 306 5.83 -2.30 42.57
CA GLU A 306 6.29 -2.73 41.26
C GLU A 306 6.42 -1.55 40.29
N LEU A 307 5.48 -0.61 40.31
CA LEU A 307 5.55 0.59 39.47
C LEU A 307 6.78 1.45 39.79
N ALA A 308 7.06 1.71 41.06
CA ALA A 308 8.20 2.52 41.48
C ALA A 308 9.53 1.85 41.09
N ASN A 309 9.68 0.56 41.42
CA ASN A 309 10.88 -0.20 41.08
C ASN A 309 11.06 -0.35 39.56
N PHE A 310 9.97 -0.42 38.80
CA PHE A 310 10.03 -0.53 37.35
C PHE A 310 10.60 0.76 36.75
N VAL A 311 10.13 1.92 37.21
CA VAL A 311 10.61 3.21 36.72
C VAL A 311 12.07 3.46 37.11
N LEU A 312 12.49 3.05 38.31
CA LEU A 312 13.90 3.08 38.74
C LEU A 312 14.78 2.18 37.86
N ALA A 313 14.35 0.94 37.64
CA ALA A 313 15.03 0.00 36.77
C ALA A 313 15.11 0.50 35.33
N LEU A 314 14.06 1.14 34.83
CA LEU A 314 13.99 1.74 33.51
C LEU A 314 14.98 2.89 33.38
N ASP A 315 15.03 3.82 34.34
CA ASP A 315 16.02 4.90 34.34
C ASP A 315 17.47 4.39 34.26
N MET A 316 17.80 3.36 35.03
CA MET A 316 19.14 2.74 34.99
C MET A 316 19.50 2.17 33.61
N GLU A 317 18.55 1.57 32.91
CA GLU A 317 18.77 1.02 31.56
C GLU A 317 18.84 2.14 30.51
N LEU A 318 17.96 3.14 30.62
CA LEU A 318 17.95 4.30 29.73
C LEU A 318 19.22 5.15 29.86
N GLY A 319 19.82 5.24 31.05
CA GLY A 319 21.07 5.96 31.28
C GLY A 319 22.26 5.44 30.45
N LYS A 320 22.16 4.24 29.87
CA LYS A 320 23.18 3.63 29.01
C LYS A 320 22.76 3.57 27.54
N ALA A 321 21.52 3.93 27.22
CA ALA A 321 20.90 3.70 25.92
C ALA A 321 20.89 4.98 25.06
N GLU A 322 20.88 4.81 23.74
CA GLU A 322 20.64 5.94 22.84
C GLU A 322 19.17 6.41 22.93
N PRO A 323 18.89 7.72 22.83
CA PRO A 323 17.54 8.26 22.92
C PRO A 323 16.74 7.98 21.64
N THR A 324 16.30 6.74 21.47
CA THR A 324 15.51 6.28 20.33
C THR A 324 14.33 5.41 20.79
N TRP A 325 13.31 5.27 19.94
CA TRP A 325 12.15 4.40 20.22
C TRP A 325 12.53 2.92 20.41
N PRO A 326 13.37 2.29 19.55
CA PRO A 326 13.83 0.93 19.79
C PRO A 326 14.54 0.77 21.13
N SER A 327 15.48 1.67 21.44
CA SER A 327 16.24 1.64 22.69
C SER A 327 15.36 1.81 23.92
N TYR A 328 14.32 2.64 23.85
CA TYR A 328 13.33 2.74 24.92
C TYR A 328 12.67 1.39 25.21
N HIS A 329 12.25 0.66 24.18
CA HIS A 329 11.59 -0.63 24.37
C HIS A 329 12.51 -1.74 24.85
N ASP A 330 13.76 -1.74 24.40
CA ASP A 330 14.76 -2.68 24.91
C ASP A 330 15.00 -2.46 26.41
N ALA A 331 15.13 -1.19 26.82
CA ALA A 331 15.24 -0.80 28.22
C ALA A 331 13.97 -1.13 29.03
N GLU A 332 12.78 -0.91 28.44
CA GLU A 332 11.48 -1.26 29.02
C GLU A 332 11.39 -2.76 29.36
N ASN A 333 11.78 -3.61 28.42
CA ASN A 333 11.81 -5.06 28.62
C ASN A 333 12.83 -5.47 29.69
N ALA A 334 14.06 -4.93 29.64
CA ALA A 334 15.09 -5.23 30.62
C ALA A 334 14.70 -4.78 32.04
N ALA A 335 14.04 -3.63 32.17
CA ALA A 335 13.50 -3.15 33.43
C ALA A 335 12.40 -4.08 33.97
N PHE A 336 11.55 -4.61 33.09
CA PHE A 336 10.50 -5.54 33.50
C PHE A 336 11.05 -6.90 33.95
N GLU A 337 12.10 -7.41 33.32
CA GLU A 337 12.77 -8.64 33.77
C GLU A 337 13.25 -8.52 35.23
N LYS A 338 13.76 -7.35 35.64
CA LYS A 338 14.11 -7.09 37.05
C LYS A 338 12.89 -7.16 37.98
N ILE A 339 11.73 -6.69 37.53
CA ILE A 339 10.47 -6.84 38.30
C ILE A 339 10.05 -8.31 38.41
N LEU A 340 10.23 -9.11 37.36
CA LEU A 340 9.94 -10.55 37.41
C LEU A 340 10.87 -11.28 38.41
N LEU A 341 12.14 -10.89 38.49
CA LEU A 341 13.06 -11.41 39.50
C LEU A 341 12.63 -11.02 40.92
N LEU A 342 12.31 -9.75 41.15
CA LEU A 342 11.80 -9.27 42.45
C LEU A 342 10.54 -10.02 42.90
N ARG A 343 9.62 -10.32 41.97
CA ARG A 343 8.42 -11.12 42.28
C ARG A 343 8.79 -12.52 42.78
N THR A 344 9.75 -13.15 42.12
CA THR A 344 10.23 -14.49 42.48
C THR A 344 10.87 -14.48 43.86
N GLU A 345 11.72 -13.49 44.14
CA GLU A 345 12.38 -13.33 45.45
C GLU A 345 11.38 -13.09 46.58
N MET A 346 10.40 -12.20 46.36
CA MET A 346 9.34 -11.94 47.34
C MET A 346 8.45 -13.17 47.60
N ALA A 347 8.21 -13.99 46.58
CA ALA A 347 7.48 -15.25 46.72
C ALA A 347 8.28 -16.30 47.54
N GLN A 348 9.61 -16.28 47.45
CA GLN A 348 10.50 -17.18 48.20
C GLN A 348 10.71 -16.73 49.66
N GLN A 349 10.60 -15.42 49.95
CA GLN A 349 10.78 -14.86 51.29
C GLN A 349 9.52 -14.89 52.17
N ALA A 350 8.35 -15.26 51.64
CA ALA A 350 7.16 -15.45 52.46
C ALA A 350 7.34 -16.70 53.34
N PRO A 351 7.40 -16.60 54.69
CA PRO A 351 7.45 -17.79 55.51
C PRO A 351 6.15 -18.57 55.34
N ALA A 352 6.26 -19.89 55.15
CA ALA A 352 5.14 -20.80 55.34
C ALA A 352 4.58 -20.54 56.73
N ARG A 353 3.41 -19.87 56.83
CA ARG A 353 2.69 -19.77 58.10
C ARG A 353 2.41 -21.18 58.57
N GLY A 354 3.14 -21.59 59.62
CA GLY A 354 2.93 -22.84 60.33
C GLY A 354 1.46 -22.95 60.69
N ARG A 355 0.88 -24.11 60.37
CA ARG A 355 -0.38 -24.57 60.96
C ARG A 355 -0.25 -24.47 62.48
N GLY A 356 -1.27 -23.88 63.09
CA GLY A 356 -1.31 -23.54 64.50
C GLY A 356 -0.98 -24.71 65.41
N ASP A 357 -0.35 -24.33 66.52
CA ASP A 357 -0.10 -25.16 67.68
C ASP A 357 -1.35 -25.92 68.11
N ALA A 358 -1.12 -27.20 68.40
CA ALA A 358 -2.00 -28.06 69.15
C ALA A 358 -2.28 -27.42 70.52
N PHE A 359 -3.54 -27.11 70.76
CA PHE A 359 -4.10 -27.09 72.10
C PHE A 359 -4.86 -28.42 72.26
N ASP A 360 -4.20 -29.42 72.84
CA ASP A 360 -4.90 -30.47 73.58
C ASP A 360 -5.44 -29.83 74.87
N ASP A 361 -6.73 -29.94 75.16
CA ASP A 361 -7.27 -31.11 75.88
C ASP A 361 -8.61 -30.80 76.61
N PHE A 362 -9.49 -31.81 76.68
CA PHE A 362 -10.68 -31.99 77.55
C PHE A 362 -11.90 -31.05 77.37
N THR A 363 -13.17 -31.48 77.29
CA THR A 363 -13.86 -32.78 77.34
C THR A 363 -15.36 -32.54 77.06
N ASP A 364 -16.08 -33.61 76.72
CA ASP A 364 -17.52 -33.85 76.89
C ASP A 364 -18.48 -32.88 76.16
N GLY A 365 -19.34 -33.31 75.27
CA GLY A 365 -20.16 -34.52 75.25
C GLY A 365 -21.55 -34.08 74.79
N TYR A 366 -22.32 -35.02 74.23
CA TYR A 366 -23.75 -34.89 73.88
C TYR A 366 -24.08 -33.99 72.67
N GLU A 367 -24.39 -34.59 71.53
CA GLU A 367 -25.71 -35.12 71.12
C GLU A 367 -26.66 -34.03 70.58
N GLY A 368 -27.33 -34.35 69.48
CA GLY A 368 -28.64 -33.76 69.19
C GLY A 368 -28.75 -32.95 67.91
N SER A 369 -28.85 -33.67 66.79
CA SER A 369 -29.91 -33.59 65.77
C SER A 369 -30.57 -32.26 65.36
N ASN A 370 -30.83 -32.20 64.04
CA ASN A 370 -31.96 -31.54 63.36
C ASN A 370 -31.90 -30.00 63.33
N GLY A 371 -32.19 -29.32 62.23
CA GLY A 371 -33.08 -29.63 61.12
C GLY A 371 -33.95 -28.38 60.90
N HIS A 372 -33.94 -27.87 59.67
CA HIS A 372 -34.92 -26.98 59.04
C HIS A 372 -35.40 -25.65 59.68
N ALA A 373 -35.39 -24.65 58.78
CA ALA A 373 -36.41 -23.61 58.55
C ALA A 373 -36.57 -22.47 59.57
N ALA A 374 -36.23 -21.26 59.11
CA ALA A 374 -37.21 -20.24 58.71
C ALA A 374 -36.56 -19.30 57.68
#